data_AF-A0A850LPQ2-F1
#
_entry.id   AF-A0A850LPQ2-F1
#
_cell.length_a   1.000
_cell.length_b   1.000
_cell.length_c   1.000
_cell.angle_alpha   90.00
_cell.angle_beta   90.00
_cell.angle_gamma   90.00
#
_symmetry.space_group_name_H-M   'P 1'
#
loop_
_entity.id
_entity.type
_entity.pdbx_description
1 polymer ?
#
loop_
_entity_poly.entity_id
_entity_poly.type
_entity_poly.pdbx_seq_one_letter_code
_entity_poly.pdbx_strand_id
1 'polypeptide(L)'
;MAISQDQEIKYLEKNDILDIYKNIMKHYSRVHKISHTEKIDEILKSAKQHTGDIFEKASVLIKELVTAKPRPFVDGHKRVAWISAVRFLEINGYHFFDFSKLEDMDFIGKSIVLYLVQIQQKRITNINQIRAWLLSLFIQKVK
;
A
#
# COMPACT_ATOMS: atom_id res chain seq x y z
N MET A 1 27.38 9.73 13.90
CA MET A 1 26.49 8.70 14.49
C MET A 1 26.18 7.69 13.41
N ALA A 2 26.85 6.55 13.43
CA ALA A 2 26.63 5.47 12.47
C ALA A 2 26.08 4.25 13.21
N ILE A 3 25.31 3.46 12.46
CA ILE A 3 24.66 2.18 12.77
C ILE A 3 23.15 2.33 12.99
N SER A 4 22.40 2.14 11.91
CA SER A 4 21.39 1.09 11.90
C SER A 4 21.55 0.34 10.59
N GLN A 5 21.68 -0.98 10.73
CA GLN A 5 21.99 -1.95 9.69
C GLN A 5 21.12 -1.72 8.45
N ASP A 6 21.70 -1.83 7.26
CA ASP A 6 20.98 -2.08 6.01
C ASP A 6 20.18 -3.38 6.19
N GLN A 7 19.00 -3.29 6.82
CA GLN A 7 18.08 -4.39 6.86
C GLN A 7 17.60 -4.60 5.43
N GLU A 8 17.87 -5.78 4.90
CA GLU A 8 17.39 -6.18 3.58
C GLU A 8 15.87 -5.98 3.52
N ILE A 9 15.42 -5.14 2.58
CA ILE A 9 14.00 -4.86 2.39
C ILE A 9 13.32 -6.15 1.92
N LYS A 10 12.35 -6.62 2.70
CA LYS A 10 11.49 -7.75 2.35
C LYS A 10 10.39 -7.26 1.42
N TYR A 11 10.26 -7.87 0.26
CA TYR A 11 9.25 -7.52 -0.73
C TYR A 11 8.07 -8.47 -0.67
N LEU A 12 6.89 -7.94 -1.01
CA LEU A 12 5.72 -8.77 -1.29
C LEU A 12 5.90 -9.49 -2.62
N GLU A 13 5.35 -10.70 -2.68
CA GLU A 13 5.21 -11.48 -3.88
C GLU A 13 3.80 -11.37 -4.44
N LYS A 14 3.62 -11.81 -5.68
CA LYS A 14 2.32 -11.83 -6.35
C LYS A 14 1.24 -12.54 -5.52
N ASN A 15 1.60 -13.66 -4.89
CA ASN A 15 0.69 -14.44 -4.07
C ASN A 15 0.22 -13.67 -2.84
N ASP A 16 1.07 -12.84 -2.22
CA ASP A 16 0.64 -11.98 -1.11
C ASP A 16 -0.48 -11.02 -1.55
N ILE A 17 -0.33 -10.39 -2.71
CA ILE A 17 -1.33 -9.46 -3.25
C ILE A 17 -2.64 -10.19 -3.59
N LEU A 18 -2.54 -11.39 -4.17
CA LEU A 18 -3.71 -12.21 -4.50
C LEU A 18 -4.44 -12.69 -3.26
N ASP A 19 -3.72 -13.07 -2.20
CA ASP A 19 -4.32 -13.54 -0.96
C ASP A 19 -4.93 -12.38 -0.16
N ILE A 20 -4.28 -11.20 -0.15
CA ILE A 20 -4.89 -9.95 0.32
C ILE A 20 -6.20 -9.70 -0.43
N TYR A 21 -6.21 -9.80 -1.76
CA TYR A 21 -7.42 -9.59 -2.55
C TYR A 21 -8.52 -10.58 -2.18
N LYS A 22 -8.23 -11.89 -2.15
CA LYS A 22 -9.20 -12.93 -1.77
C LYS A 22 -9.79 -12.67 -0.39
N ASN A 23 -8.95 -12.32 0.58
CA ASN A 23 -9.39 -12.02 1.95
C ASN A 23 -10.32 -10.81 2.00
N ILE A 24 -9.99 -9.70 1.32
CA ILE A 24 -10.88 -8.53 1.26
C ILE A 24 -12.20 -8.89 0.58
N MET A 25 -12.16 -9.58 -0.57
CA MET A 25 -13.38 -9.84 -1.32
C MET A 25 -14.34 -10.77 -0.61
N LYS A 26 -13.85 -11.73 0.19
CA LYS A 26 -14.67 -12.60 1.04
C LYS A 26 -15.62 -11.81 1.94
N HIS A 27 -15.21 -10.63 2.41
CA HIS A 27 -15.97 -9.81 3.34
C HIS A 27 -16.74 -8.66 2.67
N TYR A 28 -16.29 -8.19 1.50
CA TYR A 28 -16.75 -6.90 0.96
C TYR A 28 -17.19 -6.89 -0.50
N SER A 29 -17.21 -8.04 -1.20
CA SER A 29 -17.63 -8.06 -2.61
C SER A 29 -18.42 -9.31 -2.96
N ARG A 30 -19.43 -9.14 -3.82
CA ARG A 30 -20.13 -10.25 -4.48
C ARG A 30 -19.39 -10.71 -5.75
N VAL A 31 -18.48 -9.90 -6.28
CA VAL A 31 -17.76 -10.16 -7.54
C VAL A 31 -16.28 -10.40 -7.26
N HIS A 32 -15.84 -11.63 -7.50
CA HIS A 32 -14.45 -12.08 -7.35
C HIS A 32 -13.87 -12.29 -8.74
N LYS A 33 -13.35 -11.23 -9.35
CA LYS A 33 -12.81 -11.32 -10.72
C LYS A 33 -11.42 -10.69 -10.78
N ILE A 34 -10.46 -11.57 -10.99
CA ILE A 34 -9.07 -11.26 -11.33
C ILE A 34 -8.98 -11.27 -12.85
N SER A 35 -8.33 -10.26 -13.43
CA SER A 35 -8.26 -10.10 -14.89
C SER A 35 -6.85 -10.10 -15.45
N HIS A 36 -5.93 -9.33 -14.84
CA HIS A 36 -4.60 -9.05 -15.42
C HIS A 36 -3.54 -9.28 -14.34
N THR A 37 -3.21 -10.53 -14.08
CA THR A 37 -2.31 -10.89 -12.96
C THR A 37 -0.86 -10.52 -13.23
N GLU A 38 -0.45 -10.53 -14.49
CA GLU A 38 0.84 -10.06 -14.99
C GLU A 38 1.08 -8.59 -14.60
N LYS A 39 0.01 -7.79 -14.50
CA LYS A 39 0.13 -6.41 -14.06
C LYS A 39 0.58 -6.30 -12.61
N ILE A 40 0.29 -7.29 -11.76
CA ILE A 40 0.78 -7.33 -10.37
C ILE A 40 2.30 -7.48 -10.36
N ASP A 41 2.84 -8.36 -11.20
CA ASP A 41 4.29 -8.61 -11.30
C ASP A 41 5.04 -7.35 -11.76
N GLU A 42 4.49 -6.63 -12.75
CA GLU A 42 5.03 -5.34 -13.20
C GLU A 42 5.09 -4.31 -12.07
N ILE A 43 4.02 -4.21 -11.28
CA ILE A 43 3.91 -3.23 -10.19
C ILE A 43 4.90 -3.56 -9.06
N LEU A 44 4.98 -4.84 -8.66
CA LEU A 44 5.93 -5.30 -7.65
C LEU A 44 7.37 -5.06 -8.11
N LYS A 45 7.67 -5.32 -9.39
CA LYS A 45 8.96 -5.02 -9.99
C LYS A 45 9.26 -3.52 -9.96
N SER A 46 8.31 -2.67 -10.32
CA SER A 46 8.48 -1.20 -10.28
C SER A 46 8.80 -0.71 -8.87
N ALA A 47 8.04 -1.14 -7.86
CA ALA A 47 8.31 -0.81 -6.47
C ALA A 47 9.69 -1.30 -5.99
N LYS A 48 10.09 -2.52 -6.39
CA LYS A 48 11.41 -3.07 -6.06
C LYS A 48 12.56 -2.29 -6.70
N GLN A 49 12.42 -1.90 -7.96
CA GLN A 49 13.44 -1.19 -8.74
C GLN A 49 13.52 0.30 -8.42
N HIS A 50 12.49 0.89 -7.81
CA HIS A 50 12.51 2.30 -7.43
C HIS A 50 13.65 2.59 -6.45
N THR A 51 14.56 3.49 -6.82
CA THR A 51 15.61 3.99 -5.92
C THR A 51 14.99 4.90 -4.89
N GLY A 52 15.16 4.59 -3.61
CA GLY A 52 14.54 5.34 -2.53
C GLY A 52 14.42 4.53 -1.24
N ASP A 53 13.90 5.19 -0.20
CA ASP A 53 13.59 4.53 1.07
C ASP A 53 12.37 3.61 0.96
N ILE A 54 12.10 2.85 2.02
CA ILE A 54 11.00 1.90 2.04
C ILE A 54 9.62 2.57 1.87
N PHE A 55 9.45 3.81 2.34
CA PHE A 55 8.19 4.54 2.19
C PHE A 55 8.00 5.04 0.76
N GLU A 56 9.08 5.38 0.06
CA GLU A 56 9.04 5.68 -1.38
C GLU A 56 8.64 4.44 -2.19
N LYS A 57 9.22 3.28 -1.87
CA LYS A 57 8.84 2.00 -2.50
C LYS A 57 7.38 1.64 -2.21
N ALA A 58 6.91 1.84 -0.97
CA ALA A 58 5.50 1.66 -0.60
C ALA A 58 4.58 2.65 -1.34
N SER A 59 5.04 3.88 -1.57
CA SER A 59 4.32 4.91 -2.31
C SER A 59 4.14 4.53 -3.79
N VAL A 60 5.20 3.97 -4.42
CA VAL A 60 5.12 3.41 -5.77
C VAL A 60 4.09 2.28 -5.81
N LEU A 61 4.16 1.34 -4.86
CA LEU A 61 3.22 0.22 -4.76
C LEU A 61 1.75 0.69 -4.68
N ILE A 62 1.44 1.65 -3.80
CA ILE A 62 0.08 2.22 -3.70
C ILE A 62 -0.32 2.88 -5.02
N LYS A 63 0.50 3.81 -5.51
CA LYS A 63 0.18 4.61 -6.69
C LYS A 63 -0.14 3.73 -7.88
N GLU A 64 0.70 2.73 -8.13
CA GLU A 64 0.54 1.87 -9.29
C GLU A 64 -0.62 0.89 -9.13
N LEU A 65 -0.84 0.26 -7.96
CA LEU A 65 -2.01 -0.58 -7.73
C LEU A 65 -3.33 0.20 -7.88
N VAL A 66 -3.36 1.46 -7.42
CA VAL A 66 -4.55 2.32 -7.52
C VAL A 66 -4.81 2.77 -8.97
N THR A 67 -3.77 3.04 -9.74
CA THR A 67 -3.88 3.67 -11.08
C THR A 67 -3.67 2.72 -12.25
N ALA A 68 -3.39 1.45 -11.99
CA ALA A 68 -3.08 0.43 -13.00
C ALA A 68 -4.08 0.39 -14.16
N LYS A 69 -3.53 0.36 -15.38
CA LYS A 69 -4.25 0.04 -16.62
C LYS A 69 -3.39 -0.94 -17.43
N PRO A 70 -3.91 -2.12 -17.81
CA PRO A 70 -5.20 -2.68 -17.40
C PRO A 70 -5.24 -2.93 -15.87
N ARG A 71 -6.44 -3.05 -15.28
CA ARG A 71 -6.57 -3.31 -13.84
C ARG A 71 -6.38 -4.80 -13.54
N PRO A 72 -5.59 -5.16 -12.50
CA PRO A 72 -5.49 -6.56 -12.06
C PRO A 72 -6.82 -7.10 -11.52
N PHE A 73 -7.59 -6.22 -10.86
CA PHE A 73 -8.86 -6.54 -10.20
C PHE A 73 -10.00 -5.69 -10.77
N VAL A 74 -11.18 -6.29 -10.91
CA VAL A 74 -12.38 -5.58 -11.39
C VAL A 74 -12.87 -4.55 -10.36
N ASP A 75 -12.82 -4.91 -9.07
CA ASP A 75 -13.13 -4.04 -7.93
C ASP A 75 -12.10 -4.29 -6.81
N GLY A 76 -12.04 -3.42 -5.82
CA GLY A 76 -11.23 -3.59 -4.62
C GLY A 76 -9.82 -3.02 -4.74
N HIS A 77 -9.42 -2.47 -5.89
CA HIS A 77 -8.05 -2.00 -6.14
C HIS A 77 -7.53 -1.01 -5.09
N LYS A 78 -8.35 -0.06 -4.62
CA LYS A 78 -7.96 0.86 -3.53
C LYS A 78 -7.72 0.14 -2.21
N ARG A 79 -8.59 -0.81 -1.87
CA ARG A 79 -8.49 -1.61 -0.62
C ARG A 79 -7.27 -2.51 -0.68
N VAL A 80 -7.04 -3.18 -1.81
CA VAL A 80 -5.84 -4.00 -2.04
C VAL A 80 -4.59 -3.15 -1.98
N ALA A 81 -4.56 -1.98 -2.63
CA ALA A 81 -3.41 -1.08 -2.61
C ALA A 81 -3.03 -0.66 -1.19
N TRP A 82 -4.03 -0.22 -0.41
CA TRP A 82 -3.83 0.17 0.97
C TRP A 82 -3.30 -0.98 1.83
N ILE A 83 -3.98 -2.13 1.82
CA ILE A 83 -3.58 -3.28 2.65
C ILE A 83 -2.23 -3.85 2.20
N SER A 84 -1.92 -3.82 0.90
CA SER A 84 -0.61 -4.25 0.39
C SER A 84 0.51 -3.33 0.90
N ALA A 85 0.29 -2.01 0.94
CA ALA A 85 1.29 -1.10 1.47
C ALA A 85 1.46 -1.20 2.99
N VAL A 86 0.36 -1.36 3.73
CA VAL A 86 0.40 -1.67 5.16
C VAL A 86 1.21 -2.93 5.40
N ARG A 87 0.87 -4.03 4.70
CA ARG A 87 1.56 -5.31 4.86
C ARG A 87 3.04 -5.23 4.48
N PHE A 88 3.38 -4.52 3.40
CA PHE A 88 4.76 -4.29 2.99
C PHE A 88 5.57 -3.54 4.05
N LEU A 89 4.99 -2.51 4.66
CA LEU A 89 5.64 -1.75 5.73
C LEU A 89 5.76 -2.60 7.02
N GLU A 90 4.76 -3.40 7.36
CA GLU A 90 4.75 -4.28 8.53
C GLU A 90 5.81 -5.38 8.49
N ILE A 91 5.97 -6.08 7.37
CA ILE A 91 7.01 -7.12 7.24
C ILE A 91 8.43 -6.54 7.34
N ASN A 92 8.56 -5.22 7.21
CA ASN A 92 9.80 -4.46 7.35
C ASN A 92 9.87 -3.65 8.66
N GLY A 93 8.99 -3.93 9.64
CA GLY A 93 9.11 -3.41 11.01
C GLY A 93 8.42 -2.07 11.28
N TYR A 94 7.58 -1.59 10.36
CA TYR A 94 6.75 -0.40 10.56
C TYR A 94 5.31 -0.79 10.87
N HIS A 95 4.72 -0.18 11.89
CA HIS A 95 3.33 -0.46 12.26
C HIS A 95 2.45 0.70 11.87
N PHE A 96 1.29 0.38 11.29
CA PHE A 96 0.22 1.36 11.13
C PHE A 96 -0.20 1.83 12.52
N PHE A 97 -0.30 3.14 12.70
CA PHE A 97 -0.63 3.72 13.99
C PHE A 97 -2.00 3.20 14.44
N ASP A 98 -2.06 2.68 15.68
CA ASP A 98 -3.31 2.20 16.25
C ASP A 98 -4.18 3.39 16.67
N PHE A 99 -5.02 3.81 15.73
CA PHE A 99 -5.97 4.89 15.93
C PHE A 99 -7.17 4.48 16.77
N SER A 100 -7.28 3.22 17.24
CA SER A 100 -8.42 2.78 18.06
C SER A 100 -8.50 3.52 19.40
N LYS A 101 -7.39 4.15 19.82
CA LYS A 101 -7.30 4.95 21.04
C LYS A 101 -7.62 6.43 20.81
N LEU A 102 -7.83 6.84 19.56
CA LEU A 102 -8.26 8.20 19.23
C LEU A 102 -9.79 8.21 19.05
N GLU A 103 -10.43 9.26 19.54
CA GLU A 103 -11.88 9.46 19.41
C GLU A 103 -12.31 9.60 17.92
N ASP A 104 -11.36 9.91 17.03
CA ASP A 104 -11.58 10.29 15.63
C ASP A 104 -11.34 9.17 14.59
N MET A 105 -11.51 7.90 14.98
CA MET A 105 -11.24 6.73 14.11
C MET A 105 -11.96 6.80 12.75
N ASP A 106 -13.21 7.26 12.77
CA ASP A 106 -14.05 7.49 11.59
C ASP A 106 -13.46 8.54 10.62
N PHE A 107 -12.88 9.61 11.18
CA PHE A 107 -12.27 10.69 10.40
C PHE A 107 -11.00 10.20 9.70
N ILE A 108 -10.19 9.39 10.38
CA ILE A 108 -8.96 8.83 9.83
C ILE A 108 -9.28 7.84 8.69
N GLY A 109 -10.25 6.95 8.90
CA GLY A 109 -10.74 6.04 7.86
C GLY A 109 -11.21 6.80 6.61
N LYS A 110 -12.01 7.86 6.79
CA LYS A 110 -12.45 8.73 5.67
C LYS A 110 -11.27 9.42 4.99
N SER A 111 -10.30 9.91 5.76
CA SER A 111 -9.11 10.59 5.24
C SER A 111 -8.26 9.68 4.35
N ILE A 112 -8.05 8.41 4.76
CA ILE A 112 -7.33 7.42 3.95
C ILE A 112 -8.06 7.16 2.63
N VAL A 113 -9.38 6.96 2.68
CA VAL A 113 -10.20 6.72 1.47
C VAL A 113 -10.12 7.92 0.52
N LEU A 114 -10.24 9.15 1.03
CA LEU A 114 -10.14 10.37 0.24
C LEU A 114 -8.77 10.48 -0.44
N TYR A 115 -7.69 10.18 0.27
CA TYR A 115 -6.34 10.24 -0.28
C TYR A 115 -6.14 9.24 -1.43
N LEU A 116 -6.61 8.00 -1.26
CA LEU A 116 -6.57 6.98 -2.31
C LEU A 116 -7.41 7.36 -3.55
N VAL A 117 -8.55 8.03 -3.34
CA VAL A 117 -9.37 8.57 -4.44
C VAL A 117 -8.62 9.67 -5.19
N GLN A 118 -7.91 10.56 -4.48
CA GLN A 118 -7.10 11.61 -5.12
C GLN A 118 -5.93 11.03 -5.94
N ILE A 119 -5.28 9.97 -5.45
CA ILE A 119 -4.28 9.21 -6.23
C ILE A 119 -4.93 8.60 -7.48
N GLN A 120 -6.09 7.94 -7.34
CA GLN A 120 -6.81 7.34 -8.47
C GLN A 120 -7.18 8.37 -9.55
N GLN A 121 -7.61 9.56 -9.13
CA GLN A 121 -7.95 10.67 -10.01
C GLN A 121 -6.72 11.39 -10.57
N LYS A 122 -5.50 10.92 -10.25
CA LYS A 122 -4.23 11.54 -10.64
C LYS A 122 -4.08 12.99 -10.16
N ARG A 123 -4.79 13.37 -9.08
CA ARG A 123 -4.60 14.65 -8.38
C ARG A 123 -3.36 14.62 -7.48
N ILE A 124 -3.05 13.44 -6.94
CA ILE A 124 -1.79 13.16 -6.23
C ILE A 124 -1.01 12.14 -7.05
N THR A 125 0.13 12.55 -7.58
CA THR A 125 1.00 11.69 -8.42
C THR A 125 2.45 11.69 -7.97
N ASN A 126 2.84 12.66 -7.15
CA ASN A 126 4.19 12.81 -6.64
C ASN A 126 4.47 11.76 -5.56
N ILE A 127 5.53 10.97 -5.74
CA ILE A 127 5.93 9.91 -4.80
C ILE A 127 6.27 10.49 -3.43
N ASN A 128 6.95 11.64 -3.36
CA ASN A 128 7.32 12.28 -2.09
C ASN A 128 6.09 12.75 -1.31
N GLN A 129 5.03 13.15 -2.01
CA GLN A 129 3.76 13.52 -1.38
C GLN A 129 3.05 12.30 -0.79
N ILE A 130 3.04 11.17 -1.49
CA ILE A 130 2.48 9.91 -0.98
C ILE A 130 3.34 9.39 0.19
N ARG A 131 4.66 9.50 0.08
CA ARG A 131 5.64 9.12 1.11
C ARG A 131 5.42 9.92 2.41
N ALA A 132 5.32 11.23 2.32
CA ALA A 132 5.05 12.10 3.48
C ALA A 132 3.73 11.73 4.17
N TRP A 133 2.71 11.43 3.37
CA TRP A 133 1.43 10.93 3.90
C TRP A 133 1.59 9.58 4.60
N LEU A 134 2.29 8.60 4.02
CA LEU A 134 2.54 7.32 4.68
C LEU A 134 3.35 7.49 5.98
N LEU A 135 4.37 8.35 6.00
CA LEU A 135 5.14 8.62 7.22
C LEU A 135 4.27 9.17 8.35
N SER A 136 3.24 9.97 8.05
CA SER A 136 2.30 10.46 9.06
C SER A 136 1.40 9.38 9.68
N LEU A 137 1.32 8.20 9.06
CA LEU A 137 0.41 7.12 9.45
C LEU A 137 1.11 5.91 10.09
N PHE A 138 2.44 5.86 10.04
CA PHE A 138 3.21 4.70 10.49
C PHE A 138 4.27 5.10 11.51
N ILE A 139 4.49 4.21 12.48
CA ILE A 139 5.55 4.35 13.49
C ILE A 139 6.54 3.20 13.35
N GLN A 140 7.83 3.49 13.55
CA GLN A 140 8.85 2.45 13.58
C GLN A 140 8.84 1.76 14.94
N LYS A 141 8.94 0.44 14.95
CA LYS A 141 9.10 -0.30 16.20
C LYS A 141 10.48 0.00 16.78
N VAL A 142 10.54 0.72 17.90
CA VAL A 142 11.75 0.76 18.73
C VAL A 142 11.86 -0.62 19.39
N LYS A 143 12.95 -1.33 19.12
CA LYS A 143 13.25 -2.62 19.75
C LYS A 143 13.51 -2.46 21.24
#